data_AF-A0A7L2ZAC1-F1
#
_entry.id   AF-A0A7L2ZAC1-F1
#
_cell.length_a   1.000
_cell.length_b   1.000
_cell.length_c   1.000
_cell.angle_alpha   90.00
_cell.angle_beta   90.00
_cell.angle_gamma   90.00
#
_symmetry.space_group_name_H-M   'P 1'
#
loop_
_entity.id
_entity.type
_entity.pdbx_description
1 polymer ?
#
loop_
_entity_poly.entity_id
_entity_poly.type
_entity_poly.pdbx_seq_one_letter_code
_entity_poly.pdbx_strand_id
1 'polypeptide(L)'
;LSLSSLTGQERFGNMTRVYYKEAVGAFVVFDVTRGSTFEAVSKWKHDLDSKVLLPNGSPIPAVLLANKCDQKKDGSQNPSQMDQFCREGGFVGWFETSAKDNINIDEAARFLVENILANYKSFPNEENDVGKPKLDLDPLKAESKSQCC
;
A
#
# COMPACT_ATOMS: atom_id res chain seq x y z
N LEU A 1 5.06 9.02 1.78
CA LEU A 1 3.84 8.19 1.65
C LEU A 1 2.65 9.07 2.02
N SER A 2 1.89 9.53 1.03
CA SER A 2 0.65 10.26 1.28
C SER A 2 -0.51 9.27 1.27
N LEU A 3 -1.20 9.09 2.40
CA LEU A 3 -2.30 8.14 2.55
C LEU A 3 -3.64 8.90 2.57
N SER A 4 -4.47 8.69 1.55
CA SER A 4 -5.81 9.29 1.44
C SER A 4 -6.88 8.25 1.75
N SER A 5 -7.62 8.40 2.85
CA SER A 5 -8.71 7.48 3.23
C SER A 5 -10.04 7.91 2.59
N LEU A 6 -10.65 7.03 1.78
CA LEU A 6 -12.00 7.24 1.25
C LEU A 6 -13.04 6.78 2.27
N THR A 7 -13.79 7.71 2.86
CA THR A 7 -14.93 7.38 3.73
C THR A 7 -16.09 6.90 2.85
N GLY A 8 -16.62 5.70 3.13
CA GLY A 8 -17.57 4.96 2.28
C GLY A 8 -18.99 5.54 2.14
N GLN A 9 -19.19 6.85 2.25
CA GLN A 9 -20.45 7.50 1.94
C GLN A 9 -20.28 8.49 0.78
N GLU A 10 -20.77 8.07 -0.39
CA GLU A 10 -21.56 8.94 -1.28
C GLU A 10 -20.87 10.04 -2.10
N ARG A 11 -19.64 9.88 -2.60
CA ARG A 11 -19.13 10.83 -3.62
C ARG A 11 -18.57 10.17 -4.87
N PHE A 12 -19.51 9.90 -5.78
CA PHE A 12 -19.48 10.05 -7.24
C PHE A 12 -18.14 9.79 -7.94
N GLY A 13 -18.16 8.82 -8.87
CA GLY A 13 -17.02 8.28 -9.63
C GLY A 13 -16.09 9.26 -10.37
N ASN A 14 -16.34 10.57 -10.31
CA ASN A 14 -15.44 11.63 -10.77
C ASN A 14 -14.35 12.01 -9.77
N MET A 15 -14.55 11.82 -8.45
CA MET A 15 -13.52 12.19 -7.45
C MET A 15 -12.45 11.12 -7.24
N THR A 16 -12.72 9.83 -7.50
CA THR A 16 -11.70 8.77 -7.37
C THR A 16 -10.51 9.02 -8.29
N ARG A 17 -10.76 9.57 -9.49
CA ARG A 17 -9.72 9.90 -10.48
C ARG A 17 -8.72 10.97 -9.98
N VAL A 18 -9.15 11.85 -9.08
CA VAL A 18 -8.29 12.90 -8.50
C VAL A 18 -7.34 12.31 -7.45
N TYR A 19 -7.78 11.33 -6.65
CA TYR A 19 -6.97 10.67 -5.61
C TYR A 19 -6.03 9.59 -6.15
N TYR A 20 -6.30 9.12 -7.37
CA TYR A 20 -5.53 8.11 -8.08
C TYR A 20 -4.39 8.67 -8.91
N LYS A 21 -4.37 10.00 -9.15
CA LYS A 21 -3.35 10.63 -9.97
C LYS A 21 -1.98 10.38 -9.34
N GLU A 22 -1.10 9.73 -10.12
CA GLU A 22 0.27 9.34 -9.70
C GLU A 22 0.32 8.29 -8.57
N ALA A 23 -0.76 7.54 -8.33
CA ALA A 23 -0.70 6.40 -7.44
C ALA A 23 0.21 5.31 -8.03
N VAL A 24 1.15 4.82 -7.21
CA VAL A 24 2.15 3.82 -7.61
C VAL A 24 1.88 2.45 -7.00
N GLY A 25 0.93 2.37 -6.07
CA GLY A 25 0.39 1.16 -5.49
C GLY A 25 -0.84 1.47 -4.64
N ALA A 26 -1.60 0.44 -4.25
CA ALA A 26 -2.85 0.60 -3.52
C ALA A 26 -3.09 -0.49 -2.47
N PHE A 27 -3.84 -0.11 -1.43
CA PHE A 27 -4.53 -1.05 -0.55
C PHE A 27 -6.01 -1.07 -0.90
N VAL A 28 -6.58 -2.27 -1.07
CA VAL A 28 -8.03 -2.46 -1.11
C VAL A 28 -8.41 -3.15 0.20
N VAL A 29 -9.33 -2.55 0.95
CA VAL A 29 -9.62 -2.98 2.32
C VAL A 29 -11.07 -3.41 2.41
N PHE A 30 -11.32 -4.56 3.02
CA PHE A 30 -12.67 -4.97 3.42
C PHE A 30 -12.71 -5.30 4.91
N ASP A 31 -13.91 -5.32 5.47
CA ASP A 31 -14.17 -5.63 6.86
C ASP A 31 -14.54 -7.12 6.97
N VAL A 32 -13.76 -7.89 7.70
CA VAL A 32 -13.98 -9.34 7.84
C VAL A 32 -15.32 -9.71 8.49
N THR A 33 -15.92 -8.78 9.24
CA THR A 33 -17.23 -9.00 9.89
C THR A 33 -18.40 -8.72 8.96
N ARG A 34 -18.15 -8.15 7.78
CA ARG A 34 -19.18 -7.69 6.84
C ARG A 34 -18.94 -8.20 5.43
N GLY A 35 -19.58 -9.32 5.07
CA GLY A 35 -19.48 -9.94 3.75
C GLY A 35 -19.75 -9.02 2.56
N SER A 36 -20.70 -8.08 2.69
CA SER A 36 -20.98 -7.10 1.62
C SER A 36 -19.80 -6.19 1.28
N THR A 37 -18.86 -6.00 2.20
CA THR A 37 -17.64 -5.22 1.91
C THR A 37 -16.63 -6.03 1.09
N PHE A 38 -16.64 -7.36 1.23
CA PHE A 38 -15.82 -8.26 0.41
C PHE A 38 -16.34 -8.32 -1.02
N GLU A 39 -17.67 -8.38 -1.22
CA GLU A 39 -18.28 -8.34 -2.55
C GLU A 39 -17.95 -7.05 -3.32
N ALA A 40 -17.76 -5.94 -2.61
CA ALA A 40 -17.36 -4.67 -3.20
C ALA A 40 -15.89 -4.63 -3.66
N VAL A 41 -15.02 -5.53 -3.17
CA VAL A 41 -13.58 -5.55 -3.49
C VAL A 41 -13.33 -5.64 -4.99
N SER A 42 -14.03 -6.55 -5.69
CA SER A 42 -13.88 -6.71 -7.14
C SER A 42 -14.25 -5.45 -7.90
N LYS A 43 -15.29 -4.73 -7.44
CA LYS A 43 -15.70 -3.44 -8.02
C LYS A 43 -14.63 -2.38 -7.81
N TRP A 44 -14.05 -2.31 -6.60
CA TRP A 44 -12.96 -1.38 -6.30
C TRP A 44 -11.69 -1.68 -7.09
N LYS A 45 -11.35 -2.96 -7.24
CA LYS A 45 -10.19 -3.38 -8.04
C LYS A 45 -10.34 -3.02 -9.51
N HIS A 46 -11.53 -3.27 -10.08
CA HIS A 46 -11.83 -2.87 -11.44
C HIS A 46 -11.78 -1.34 -11.64
N ASP A 47 -12.34 -0.57 -10.70
CA ASP A 47 -12.28 0.90 -10.76
C ASP A 47 -10.83 1.41 -10.70
N LEU A 48 -9.99 0.79 -9.86
CA LEU A 48 -8.56 1.09 -9.77
C LEU A 48 -7.84 0.81 -11.09
N ASP A 49 -7.97 -0.40 -11.62
CA ASP A 49 -7.28 -0.84 -12.84
C ASP A 49 -7.72 -0.03 -14.08
N SER A 50 -8.98 0.42 -14.11
CA SER A 50 -9.49 1.24 -15.23
C SER A 50 -9.02 2.69 -15.22
N LYS A 51 -8.57 3.19 -14.05
CA LYS A 51 -8.22 4.62 -13.87
C LYS A 51 -6.73 4.85 -13.67
N VAL A 52 -5.97 3.84 -13.25
CA VAL A 52 -4.54 3.97 -12.93
C VAL A 52 -3.75 2.85 -13.55
N LEU A 53 -2.79 3.25 -14.36
CA LEU A 53 -1.80 2.35 -14.96
C LEU A 53 -0.41 2.93 -14.67
N LEU A 54 0.56 2.03 -14.53
CA LEU A 54 1.98 2.36 -14.53
C LEU A 54 2.39 2.90 -15.91
N PRO A 55 3.57 3.57 -16.04
CA PRO A 55 4.04 4.12 -17.31
C PRO A 55 4.15 3.10 -18.45
N ASN A 56 4.33 1.82 -18.14
CA ASN A 56 4.37 0.70 -19.08
C ASN A 56 2.98 0.17 -19.50
N GLY A 57 1.89 0.79 -19.01
CA GLY A 57 0.51 0.38 -19.27
C GLY A 57 0.00 -0.80 -18.42
N SER A 58 0.79 -1.34 -17.48
CA SER A 58 0.31 -2.38 -16.57
C SER A 58 -0.43 -1.79 -15.35
N PRO A 59 -1.35 -2.53 -14.71
CA PRO A 59 -1.97 -2.09 -13.46
C PRO A 59 -0.94 -1.83 -12.36
N ILE A 60 -1.26 -0.94 -11.42
CA ILE A 60 -0.42 -0.70 -10.24
C ILE A 60 -0.52 -1.89 -9.27
N PRO A 61 0.53 -2.20 -8.49
CA PRO A 61 0.48 -3.24 -7.48
C PRO A 61 -0.59 -2.91 -6.42
N ALA A 62 -1.50 -3.85 -6.19
CA ALA A 62 -2.56 -3.72 -5.21
C ALA A 62 -2.51 -4.87 -4.19
N VAL A 63 -2.63 -4.55 -2.90
CA VAL A 63 -2.65 -5.51 -1.80
C VAL A 63 -4.04 -5.50 -1.15
N LEU A 64 -4.60 -6.68 -0.90
CA LEU A 64 -5.90 -6.84 -0.27
C LEU A 64 -5.75 -6.94 1.26
N LEU A 65 -6.47 -6.12 2.02
CA LEU A 65 -6.46 -6.14 3.47
C LEU A 65 -7.81 -6.62 4.02
N ALA A 66 -7.77 -7.77 4.70
CA ALA A 66 -8.88 -8.31 5.47
C ALA A 66 -8.85 -7.70 6.88
N ASN A 67 -9.44 -6.51 7.03
CA ASN A 67 -9.35 -5.70 8.25
C ASN A 67 -10.37 -6.11 9.32
N LYS A 68 -10.08 -5.77 10.59
CA LYS A 68 -10.81 -6.15 11.81
C LYS A 68 -10.72 -7.64 12.16
N CYS A 69 -9.57 -8.27 11.89
CA CYS A 69 -9.36 -9.67 12.25
C CYS A 69 -9.52 -9.95 13.75
N ASP A 70 -9.39 -8.93 14.62
CA ASP A 70 -9.66 -9.00 16.06
C ASP A 70 -11.12 -9.30 16.41
N GLN A 71 -12.06 -9.00 15.51
CA GLN A 71 -13.49 -9.16 15.76
C GLN A 71 -14.04 -10.50 15.25
N LYS A 72 -13.20 -11.33 14.62
CA LYS A 72 -13.58 -12.68 14.21
C LYS A 72 -13.70 -13.60 15.42
N LYS A 73 -14.87 -14.20 15.60
CA LYS A 73 -15.13 -15.22 16.65
C LYS A 73 -15.14 -16.65 16.13
N ASP A 74 -15.35 -16.85 14.82
CA ASP A 74 -15.38 -18.17 14.18
C ASP A 74 -15.24 -17.97 12.65
N GLY A 75 -14.38 -18.74 11.98
CA GLY A 75 -14.19 -18.66 10.53
C GLY A 75 -13.01 -17.79 10.08
N SER A 76 -11.81 -18.36 10.11
CA SER A 76 -10.70 -17.87 9.29
C SER A 76 -11.15 -17.81 7.82
N GLN A 77 -10.78 -16.75 7.10
CA GLN A 77 -10.95 -16.78 5.64
C GLN A 77 -10.09 -17.93 5.16
N ASN A 78 -10.64 -18.87 4.37
CA ASN A 78 -9.85 -20.00 3.91
C ASN A 78 -8.66 -19.46 3.12
N PRO A 79 -7.41 -19.63 3.60
CA PRO A 79 -6.25 -19.00 2.97
C PRO A 79 -6.16 -19.35 1.49
N SER A 80 -6.48 -20.61 1.14
CA SER A 80 -6.49 -21.08 -0.24
C SER A 80 -7.50 -20.34 -1.13
N GLN A 81 -8.67 -19.99 -0.59
CA GLN A 81 -9.68 -19.23 -1.34
C GLN A 81 -9.24 -17.77 -1.52
N MET A 82 -8.63 -17.18 -0.50
CA MET A 82 -8.10 -15.82 -0.57
C MET A 82 -6.93 -15.72 -1.55
N ASP A 83 -6.03 -16.70 -1.53
CA ASP A 83 -4.91 -16.79 -2.47
C ASP A 83 -5.41 -16.91 -3.92
N GLN A 84 -6.43 -17.75 -4.14
CA GLN A 84 -7.07 -17.87 -5.45
C GLN A 84 -7.74 -16.55 -5.88
N PHE A 85 -8.52 -15.94 -4.99
CA PHE A 85 -9.19 -14.66 -5.27
C PHE A 85 -8.18 -13.55 -5.60
N CYS A 86 -7.05 -13.49 -4.86
CA CYS A 86 -6.00 -12.52 -5.13
C CYS A 86 -5.34 -12.75 -6.49
N ARG A 87 -5.05 -14.01 -6.83
CA ARG A 87 -4.47 -14.36 -8.13
C ARG A 87 -5.41 -14.02 -9.29
N GLU A 88 -6.70 -14.34 -9.16
CA GLU A 88 -7.71 -14.08 -10.19
C GLU A 88 -8.03 -12.57 -10.32
N GLY A 89 -8.05 -11.85 -9.19
CA GLY A 89 -8.30 -10.41 -9.14
C GLY A 89 -7.09 -9.52 -9.46
N GLY A 90 -5.91 -10.11 -9.68
CA GLY A 90 -4.68 -9.37 -9.97
C GLY A 90 -4.15 -8.57 -8.77
N PHE A 91 -4.32 -9.10 -7.57
CA PHE A 91 -3.67 -8.60 -6.36
C PHE A 91 -2.28 -9.25 -6.20
N VAL A 92 -1.31 -8.49 -5.71
CA VAL A 92 0.05 -9.02 -5.46
C VAL A 92 0.12 -9.85 -4.17
N GLY A 93 -0.86 -9.72 -3.29
CA GLY A 93 -0.97 -10.46 -2.03
C GLY A 93 -2.08 -9.94 -1.14
N TRP A 94 -2.27 -10.59 0.01
CA TRP A 94 -3.25 -10.18 1.01
C TRP A 94 -2.76 -10.37 2.44
N PHE A 95 -3.36 -9.63 3.37
CA PHE A 95 -3.05 -9.71 4.80
C PHE A 95 -4.32 -9.61 5.64
N GLU A 96 -4.40 -10.42 6.70
CA GLU A 96 -5.35 -10.16 7.79
C GLU A 96 -4.80 -9.03 8.66
N THR A 97 -5.58 -7.98 8.86
CA THR A 97 -5.13 -6.79 9.59
C THR A 97 -6.09 -6.43 10.70
N SER A 98 -5.56 -5.85 11.78
CA SER A 98 -6.36 -5.14 12.77
C SER A 98 -5.74 -3.78 12.99
N ALA A 99 -6.42 -2.74 12.53
CA ALA A 99 -6.05 -1.36 12.88
C ALA A 99 -6.19 -1.07 14.38
N LYS A 100 -7.04 -1.84 15.09
CA LYS A 100 -7.28 -1.69 16.53
C LYS A 100 -6.11 -2.26 17.35
N ASP A 101 -5.68 -3.46 17.00
CA ASP A 101 -4.65 -4.21 17.73
C ASP A 101 -3.27 -4.11 17.07
N ASN A 102 -3.12 -3.26 16.05
CA ASN A 102 -1.92 -3.06 15.24
C ASN A 102 -1.35 -4.37 14.66
N ILE A 103 -2.23 -5.22 14.12
CA ILE A 103 -1.84 -6.52 13.55
C ILE A 103 -1.59 -6.36 12.05
N ASN A 104 -0.40 -6.79 11.60
CA ASN A 104 0.04 -6.85 10.20
C ASN A 104 -0.03 -5.53 9.39
N ILE A 105 -0.17 -4.39 10.06
CA ILE A 105 -0.24 -3.07 9.40
C ILE A 105 1.11 -2.74 8.76
N ASP A 106 2.19 -2.88 9.53
CA ASP A 106 3.55 -2.60 9.07
C ASP A 106 4.01 -3.62 8.00
N GLU A 107 3.68 -4.89 8.17
CA GLU A 107 4.03 -5.96 7.24
C GLU A 107 3.35 -5.74 5.88
N ALA A 108 2.06 -5.41 5.88
CA ALA A 108 1.34 -5.09 4.66
C ALA A 108 1.91 -3.83 3.96
N ALA A 109 2.26 -2.80 4.75
CA ALA A 109 2.90 -1.58 4.24
C ALA A 109 4.25 -1.88 3.57
N ARG A 110 5.13 -2.62 4.25
CA ARG A 110 6.44 -3.02 3.71
C ARG A 110 6.28 -3.84 2.45
N PHE A 111 5.39 -4.84 2.45
CA PHE A 111 5.14 -5.70 1.30
C PHE A 111 4.69 -4.89 0.06
N LEU A 112 3.78 -3.93 0.23
CA LEU A 112 3.37 -3.07 -0.87
C LEU A 112 4.54 -2.23 -1.40
N VAL A 113 5.32 -1.62 -0.50
CA VAL A 113 6.47 -0.78 -0.88
C VAL A 113 7.53 -1.58 -1.63
N GLU A 114 7.82 -2.81 -1.21
CA GLU A 114 8.76 -3.71 -1.90
C GLU A 114 8.29 -4.02 -3.32
N ASN A 115 7.00 -4.31 -3.51
CA ASN A 115 6.41 -4.54 -4.84
C ASN A 115 6.46 -3.29 -5.73
N ILE A 116 6.19 -2.11 -5.15
CA ILE A 116 6.33 -0.83 -5.87
C ILE A 116 7.78 -0.65 -6.33
N LEU A 117 8.76 -0.81 -5.44
CA LEU A 117 10.18 -0.63 -5.76
C LEU A 117 10.70 -1.66 -6.77
N ALA A 118 10.23 -2.91 -6.70
CA ALA A 118 10.56 -3.94 -7.68
C ALA A 118 10.08 -3.57 -9.09
N ASN A 119 8.87 -3.01 -9.20
CA ASN A 119 8.37 -2.48 -10.46
C ASN A 119 9.24 -1.32 -10.94
N TYR A 120 9.61 -0.37 -10.07
CA TYR A 120 10.49 0.74 -10.44
C TYR A 120 11.88 0.31 -10.92
N LYS A 121 12.54 -0.63 -10.23
CA LYS A 121 13.87 -1.13 -10.60
C LYS A 121 13.90 -1.89 -11.94
N SER A 122 12.75 -2.42 -12.35
CA SER A 122 12.60 -3.11 -13.63
C SER A 122 12.55 -2.14 -14.82
N PHE A 123 12.47 -0.84 -14.56
CA PHE A 123 12.67 0.22 -15.55
C PHE A 123 14.05 0.82 -15.32
N PRO A 124 15.04 0.61 -16.22
CA PRO A 124 16.24 1.42 -16.19
C PRO A 124 15.83 2.86 -16.45
N ASN A 125 15.95 3.71 -15.42
CA ASN A 125 15.96 5.14 -15.62
C ASN A 125 17.16 5.45 -16.54
N GLU A 126 16.89 6.06 -17.70
CA GLU A 126 17.85 6.94 -18.36
C GLU A 126 18.04 8.16 -17.43
N GLU A 127 18.73 7.99 -16.31
CA GLU A 127 19.21 9.08 -15.45
C GLU A 127 20.60 9.50 -15.95
N ASN A 128 20.65 10.46 -16.87
CA ASN A 128 21.77 11.39 -16.90
C ASN A 128 21.40 12.61 -16.04
N ASP A 129 21.99 12.61 -14.84
CA ASP A 129 22.50 13.76 -14.07
C ASP A 129 21.51 14.89 -13.70
N VAL A 130 21.15 14.97 -12.42
CA VAL A 130 21.53 16.05 -11.47
C VAL A 130 20.66 15.93 -10.22
N GLY A 131 21.30 15.82 -9.05
CA GLY A 131 20.69 16.21 -7.78
C GLY A 131 20.52 15.12 -6.72
N LYS A 132 21.63 14.53 -6.25
CA LYS A 132 21.64 13.84 -4.96
C LYS A 132 21.34 14.85 -3.84
N PRO A 133 20.31 14.70 -3.01
CA PRO A 133 20.23 15.46 -1.77
C PRO A 133 21.28 14.88 -0.81
N LYS A 134 22.31 15.67 -0.49
CA LYS A 134 23.17 15.41 0.67
C LYS A 134 22.32 15.53 1.94
N LEU A 135 22.16 14.43 2.65
CA LEU A 135 21.72 14.43 4.04
C LEU A 135 22.97 14.73 4.89
N ASP A 136 23.24 16.02 5.12
CA ASP A 136 24.18 16.45 6.15
C ASP A 136 23.50 16.24 7.51
N LEU A 137 23.88 15.14 8.18
CA LEU A 137 23.59 14.91 9.59
C LEU A 137 24.85 15.28 10.36
N ASP A 138 24.91 16.51 10.87
CA ASP A 138 25.95 16.94 11.82
C ASP A 138 25.84 16.13 13.12
N PRO A 139 26.87 15.37 13.53
CA PRO A 139 26.92 14.78 14.85
C PRO A 139 27.42 15.83 15.84
N LEU A 140 26.54 16.28 16.73
CA LEU A 140 26.95 16.95 17.97
C LEU A 140 27.80 15.97 18.78
N LYS A 141 29.11 16.18 18.79
CA LYS A 141 30.03 15.50 19.72
C LYS A 141 30.57 16.51 20.73
N ALA A 142 30.22 16.27 21.99
CA ALA A 142 30.78 16.96 23.13
C ALA A 142 32.29 16.70 23.23
N GLU A 143 33.09 17.75 23.42
CA GLU A 143 34.47 17.62 23.86
C GLU A 143 34.72 18.42 25.13
N SER A 144 35.28 17.71 26.10
CA SER A 144 35.80 18.17 27.36
C SER A 144 37.33 18.06 27.30
N LYS A 145 37.99 19.02 27.95
CA LYS A 145 39.40 19.07 28.43
C LYS A 145 40.49 19.67 27.52
N SER A 146 41.04 20.77 28.07
CA SER A 146 42.46 20.97 28.43
C SER A 146 43.52 20.95 27.33
N GLN A 147 44.30 22.04 27.19
CA GLN A 147 45.69 22.14 27.67
C GLN A 147 46.42 23.38 27.08
N CYS A 148 47.34 23.92 27.89
CA CYS A 148 48.30 25.01 27.70
C CYS A 148 48.98 25.14 26.32
N CYS A 149 49.33 26.37 25.91
CA CYS A 149 50.61 27.04 26.20
C CYS A 149 50.43 28.56 26.11
#